data_AF-A0A930SP43-F1
#
_entry.id   AF-A0A930SP43-F1
#
_cell.length_a   1.000
_cell.length_b   1.000
_cell.length_c   1.000
_cell.angle_alpha   90.00
_cell.angle_beta   90.00
_cell.angle_gamma   90.00
#
_symmetry.space_group_name_H-M   'P 1'
#
loop_
_entity.id
_entity.type
_entity.pdbx_description
1 polymer ?
#
loop_
_entity_poly.entity_id
_entity_poly.type
_entity_poly.pdbx_seq_one_letter_code
_entity_poly.pdbx_strand_id
1 'polypeptide(L)'
;LVLQKNPYHALVVRGILGAIAALVYAVFGAADVALTEALVGTMLAITLYAVAVRSSLMMRLGIVDVTERDPDNRAITPSRAAIDLNEPQFQSMLATVRDRLTPYHIRLEIVPYVSLQALEHALVEKEIHAVCLPYGCDSVTRSAIAEPHGVPAYHLRVRVQRLYEIVQSGGISEATLQWAASPAKPTTIGTEPNTQEVPS
;
A
#
# COMPACT_ATOMS: atom_id res chain seq x y z
N LEU A 1 6.18 -13.78 -20.93
CA LEU A 1 5.40 -13.65 -19.67
C LEU A 1 5.74 -12.41 -18.82
N VAL A 2 6.66 -11.52 -19.26
CA VAL A 2 7.20 -10.41 -18.43
C VAL A 2 6.37 -9.11 -18.53
N LEU A 3 5.32 -9.06 -19.36
CA LEU A 3 4.60 -7.80 -19.68
C LEU A 3 3.18 -7.69 -19.09
N GLN A 4 2.64 -8.72 -18.44
CA GLN A 4 1.28 -8.64 -17.89
C GLN A 4 1.27 -8.11 -16.46
N LYS A 5 0.51 -7.03 -16.22
CA LYS A 5 0.33 -6.41 -14.90
C LYS A 5 -0.57 -7.22 -13.95
N ASN A 6 -1.39 -8.13 -14.48
CA ASN A 6 -2.28 -8.96 -13.68
C ASN A 6 -1.72 -10.40 -13.56
N PRO A 7 -1.37 -10.86 -12.35
CA PRO A 7 -0.76 -12.18 -12.12
C PRO A 7 -1.67 -13.34 -12.53
N TYR A 8 -2.99 -13.16 -12.54
CA TYR A 8 -3.93 -14.17 -12.99
C TYR A 8 -3.75 -14.50 -14.47
N HIS A 9 -3.68 -13.47 -15.32
CA HIS A 9 -3.50 -13.66 -16.76
C HIS A 9 -2.16 -14.32 -17.08
N ALA A 10 -1.11 -13.95 -16.33
CA ALA A 10 0.20 -14.55 -16.47
C ALA A 10 0.14 -16.06 -16.21
N LEU A 11 -0.55 -16.47 -15.14
CA LEU A 11 -0.73 -17.88 -14.78
C LEU A 11 -1.49 -18.66 -15.86
N VAL A 12 -2.62 -18.12 -16.34
CA VAL A 12 -3.42 -18.77 -17.38
C VAL A 12 -2.59 -18.97 -18.65
N VAL A 13 -1.87 -17.95 -19.11
CA VAL A 13 -1.01 -18.06 -20.29
C VAL A 13 0.14 -19.05 -20.06
N ARG A 14 0.74 -19.08 -18.86
CA ARG A 14 1.78 -20.05 -18.49
C ARG A 14 1.24 -21.48 -18.53
N GLY A 15 0.02 -21.71 -18.04
CA GLY A 15 -0.64 -23.01 -18.08
C GLY A 15 -0.94 -23.46 -19.52
N ILE A 16 -1.45 -22.56 -20.36
CA ILE A 16 -1.72 -22.86 -21.78
C ILE A 16 -0.43 -23.23 -22.52
N LEU A 17 0.63 -22.45 -22.36
CA LEU A 17 1.92 -22.76 -23.00
C LEU A 17 2.51 -24.09 -22.52
N GLY A 18 2.37 -24.43 -21.23
CA GLY A 18 2.79 -25.72 -20.69
C GLY A 18 1.98 -26.89 -21.23
N ALA A 19 0.66 -26.72 -21.39
CA ALA A 19 -0.21 -27.74 -21.99
C ALA A 19 0.11 -27.99 -23.48
N ILE A 20 0.42 -26.93 -24.24
CA ILE A 20 0.85 -27.05 -25.63
C ILE A 20 2.19 -27.79 -25.71
N ALA A 21 3.15 -27.47 -24.85
CA ALA A 21 4.44 -28.16 -24.80
C ALA A 21 4.28 -29.68 -24.52
N ALA A 22 3.46 -30.04 -23.52
CA ALA A 22 3.17 -31.43 -23.19
C ALA A 22 2.50 -32.18 -24.36
N LEU A 23 1.56 -31.55 -25.07
CA LEU A 23 0.92 -32.14 -26.25
C LEU A 23 1.95 -32.44 -27.34
N VAL A 24 2.88 -31.51 -27.59
CA VAL A 24 3.96 -31.71 -28.57
C VAL A 24 4.84 -32.89 -28.16
N TYR A 25 5.23 -33.00 -26.89
CA TYR A 25 6.03 -34.15 -26.41
C TYR A 25 5.29 -35.48 -26.51
N ALA A 26 4.00 -35.50 -26.21
CA ALA A 26 3.18 -36.70 -26.36
C ALA A 26 3.09 -37.15 -27.83
N VAL A 27 2.95 -36.20 -28.78
CA VAL A 27 2.94 -36.50 -30.23
C VAL A 27 4.27 -37.09 -30.69
N PHE A 28 5.40 -36.69 -30.10
CA PHE A 28 6.71 -37.28 -30.38
C PHE A 28 6.99 -38.61 -29.65
N GLY A 29 5.98 -39.19 -29.00
CA GLY A 29 6.09 -40.49 -28.32
C GLY A 29 6.70 -40.42 -26.92
N ALA A 30 6.94 -39.23 -26.38
CA ALA A 30 7.49 -39.02 -25.04
C ALA A 30 6.37 -38.78 -24.01
N ALA A 31 5.40 -39.70 -23.94
CA ALA A 31 4.20 -39.54 -23.11
C ALA A 31 4.52 -39.38 -21.61
N ASP A 32 5.47 -40.15 -21.08
CA ASP A 32 5.85 -40.07 -19.66
C ASP A 32 6.54 -38.73 -19.31
N VAL A 33 7.32 -38.20 -20.26
CA VAL A 33 7.97 -36.88 -20.12
C VAL A 33 6.91 -35.77 -20.20
N ALA A 34 5.98 -35.86 -21.15
CA ALA A 34 4.87 -34.92 -21.29
C ALA A 34 4.02 -34.83 -20.02
N LEU A 35 3.69 -35.97 -19.40
CA LEU A 35 2.91 -36.03 -18.17
C LEU A 35 3.63 -35.34 -17.01
N THR A 36 4.90 -35.66 -16.82
CA THR A 36 5.69 -35.09 -15.71
C THR A 36 5.94 -33.60 -15.89
N GLU A 37 6.20 -33.13 -17.11
CA GLU A 37 6.36 -31.70 -17.39
C GLU A 37 5.06 -30.92 -17.16
N ALA A 38 3.92 -31.47 -17.59
CA ALA A 38 2.62 -30.84 -17.33
C ALA A 38 2.32 -30.77 -15.83
N LEU A 39 2.54 -31.86 -15.09
CA LEU A 39 2.28 -31.91 -13.64
C LEU A 39 3.22 -31.02 -12.83
N VAL A 40 4.52 -31.09 -13.09
CA VAL A 40 5.50 -30.25 -12.38
C VAL A 40 5.32 -28.78 -12.75
N GLY A 41 5.06 -28.48 -14.03
CA GLY A 41 4.83 -27.11 -14.50
C GLY A 41 3.59 -26.47 -13.87
N THR A 42 2.49 -27.23 -13.76
CA THR A 42 1.26 -26.75 -13.11
C THR A 42 1.40 -26.63 -11.61
N MET A 43 2.02 -27.61 -10.92
CA MET A 43 2.30 -27.51 -9.48
C MET A 43 3.14 -26.27 -9.19
N LEU A 44 4.26 -26.09 -9.89
CA LEU A 44 5.15 -24.95 -9.67
C LEU A 44 4.43 -23.62 -9.93
N ALA A 45 3.65 -23.52 -11.01
CA ALA A 45 2.90 -22.30 -11.33
C ALA A 45 1.85 -21.98 -10.25
N ILE A 46 1.11 -22.98 -9.77
CA ILE A 46 0.11 -22.82 -8.70
C ILE A 46 0.79 -22.44 -7.38
N THR A 47 1.91 -23.08 -7.03
CA THR A 47 2.66 -22.76 -5.81
C THR A 47 3.19 -21.33 -5.84
N LEU A 48 3.84 -20.91 -6.93
CA LEU A 48 4.35 -19.53 -7.06
C LEU A 48 3.21 -18.51 -7.00
N TYR A 49 2.06 -18.81 -7.60
CA TYR A 49 0.89 -17.94 -7.50
C TYR A 49 0.34 -17.87 -6.08
N ALA A 50 0.19 -19.00 -5.39
CA ALA A 50 -0.27 -19.04 -4.02
C ALA A 50 0.65 -18.23 -3.11
N VAL A 51 1.98 -18.36 -3.28
CA VAL A 51 2.98 -17.54 -2.57
C VAL A 51 2.84 -16.06 -2.92
N ALA A 52 2.75 -15.73 -4.22
CA ALA A 52 2.61 -14.35 -4.67
C ALA A 52 1.34 -13.68 -4.13
N VAL A 53 0.17 -14.32 -4.27
CA VAL A 53 -1.11 -13.81 -3.76
C VAL A 53 -1.04 -13.64 -2.25
N ARG A 54 -0.64 -14.69 -1.52
CA ARG A 54 -0.54 -14.64 -0.06
C ARG A 54 0.42 -13.54 0.42
N SER A 55 1.51 -13.29 -0.31
CA SER A 55 2.46 -12.21 -0.02
C SER A 55 1.94 -10.80 -0.39
N SER A 56 1.04 -10.70 -1.36
CA SER A 56 0.50 -9.41 -1.86
C SER A 56 -0.71 -8.89 -1.07
N LEU A 57 -1.36 -9.73 -0.26
CA LEU A 57 -2.58 -9.40 0.49
C LEU A 57 -2.28 -8.78 1.86
N MET A 58 -1.30 -7.88 1.92
CA MET A 58 -0.92 -7.16 3.13
C MET A 58 -0.97 -5.65 2.93
N MET A 59 -1.72 -4.96 3.78
CA MET A 59 -1.73 -3.50 3.89
C MET A 59 -0.84 -3.11 5.07
N ARG A 60 0.31 -2.53 4.76
CA ARG A 60 1.24 -1.95 5.74
C ARG A 60 0.83 -0.51 6.08
N LEU A 61 0.48 -0.29 7.34
CA LEU A 61 0.09 0.99 7.92
C LEU A 61 1.24 1.52 8.77
N GLY A 62 1.85 2.62 8.35
CA GLY A 62 2.90 3.28 9.11
C GLY A 62 2.34 4.21 10.19
N ILE A 63 2.95 4.20 11.37
CA ILE A 63 2.68 5.11 12.49
C ILE A 63 3.99 5.65 13.06
N VAL A 64 3.96 6.83 13.67
CA VAL A 64 5.09 7.30 14.50
C VAL A 64 4.91 6.72 15.90
N ASP A 65 5.91 6.01 16.40
CA ASP A 65 5.86 5.42 17.74
C ASP A 65 6.22 6.45 18.82
N VAL A 66 5.64 6.30 20.02
CA VAL A 66 5.89 7.11 21.22
C VAL A 66 7.24 6.74 21.85
N THR A 67 7.78 5.57 21.52
CA THR A 67 8.98 5.03 22.14
C THR A 67 10.27 5.61 21.57
N GLU A 68 10.56 6.89 21.81
CA GLU A 68 11.96 7.33 21.93
C GLU A 68 12.53 6.66 23.19
N ARG A 69 13.05 5.44 23.04
CA ARG A 69 13.71 4.73 24.13
C ARG A 69 15.14 5.25 24.25
N ASP A 70 15.29 6.43 24.85
CA ASP A 70 16.57 6.87 25.39
C ASP A 70 16.89 5.96 26.62
N PRO A 71 17.98 5.18 26.61
CA PRO A 71 18.34 4.31 27.73
C PRO A 71 18.73 5.09 29.00
N ASP A 72 19.05 6.38 28.90
CA ASP A 72 19.52 7.20 30.02
C ASP A 72 18.67 8.47 30.23
N ASN A 73 17.59 8.34 31.02
CA ASN A 73 17.04 9.40 31.88
C ASN A 73 16.23 10.58 31.24
N ARG A 74 14.92 10.58 31.56
CA ARG A 74 14.08 11.76 31.87
C ARG A 74 13.92 12.87 30.82
N ALA A 75 13.30 12.54 29.70
CA ALA A 75 12.11 13.25 29.20
C ALA A 75 11.61 12.54 27.93
N ILE A 76 10.50 11.82 28.03
CA ILE A 76 9.70 11.50 26.84
C ILE A 76 9.22 12.87 26.35
N THR A 77 9.85 13.44 25.34
CA THR A 77 9.22 14.53 24.60
C THR A 77 8.37 13.84 23.56
N PRO A 78 7.07 13.59 23.81
CA PRO A 78 6.25 12.92 22.82
C PRO A 78 6.33 13.75 21.55
N SER A 79 6.85 13.15 20.48
CA SER A 79 6.65 13.70 19.15
C SER A 79 5.15 13.93 19.01
N ARG A 80 4.73 15.14 18.62
CA ARG A 80 3.30 15.47 18.50
C ARG A 80 2.55 14.44 17.63
N ALA A 81 3.27 13.85 16.68
CA ALA A 81 2.77 12.85 15.75
C ALA A 81 2.74 11.41 16.29
N ALA A 82 3.25 11.16 17.50
CA ALA A 82 3.34 9.81 18.06
C ALA A 82 1.98 9.26 18.48
N ILE A 83 1.73 7.99 18.16
CA ILE A 83 0.47 7.28 18.44
C ILE A 83 0.74 6.18 19.47
N ASP A 84 0.03 6.20 20.60
CA ASP A 84 0.04 5.07 21.53
C ASP A 84 -0.84 3.95 20.96
N LEU A 85 -0.24 2.79 20.66
CA LEU A 85 -0.99 1.65 20.15
C LEU A 85 -2.03 1.14 21.16
N ASN A 86 -1.90 1.43 22.46
CA ASN A 86 -2.85 1.00 23.47
C ASN A 86 -4.03 1.96 23.65
N GLU A 87 -4.05 3.08 22.92
CA GLU A 87 -5.13 4.05 23.02
C GLU A 87 -6.46 3.45 22.53
N PRO A 88 -7.56 3.52 23.30
CA PRO A 88 -8.82 2.87 22.96
C PRO A 88 -9.45 3.43 21.67
N GLN A 89 -9.28 4.72 21.40
CA GLN A 89 -9.80 5.34 20.17
C GLN A 89 -9.06 4.83 18.93
N PHE A 90 -7.73 4.71 19.02
CA PHE A 90 -6.92 4.14 17.95
C PHE A 90 -7.25 2.66 17.71
N GLN A 91 -7.46 1.88 18.77
CA GLN A 91 -7.84 0.47 18.66
C GLN A 91 -9.22 0.27 18.04
N SER A 92 -10.20 1.11 18.39
CA SER A 92 -11.53 1.14 17.75
C SER A 92 -11.44 1.44 16.25
N MET A 93 -10.59 2.41 15.89
CA MET A 93 -10.37 2.78 14.50
C MET A 93 -9.69 1.65 13.73
N LEU A 94 -8.66 1.04 14.31
CA LEU A 94 -7.97 -0.12 13.74
C LEU A 94 -8.89 -1.32 13.59
N ALA A 95 -9.77 -1.59 14.56
CA ALA A 95 -10.77 -2.65 14.46
C ALA A 95 -11.71 -2.40 13.29
N THR A 96 -12.23 -1.17 13.16
CA THR A 96 -13.06 -0.75 12.03
C THR A 96 -12.34 -0.97 10.69
N VAL A 97 -11.09 -0.55 10.57
CA VAL A 97 -10.29 -0.76 9.35
C VAL A 97 -10.09 -2.25 9.06
N ARG A 98 -9.76 -3.06 10.09
CA ARG A 98 -9.59 -4.52 9.95
C ARG A 98 -10.87 -5.20 9.47
N ASP A 99 -12.02 -4.80 10.00
CA ASP A 99 -13.32 -5.34 9.61
C ASP A 99 -13.63 -5.03 8.14
N ARG A 100 -13.23 -3.85 7.64
CA ARG A 100 -13.37 -3.50 6.21
C ARG A 100 -12.43 -4.28 5.29
N LEU A 101 -11.25 -4.66 5.76
CA LEU A 101 -10.26 -5.40 4.99
C LEU A 101 -10.53 -6.91 4.96
N THR A 102 -11.23 -7.44 5.96
CA THR A 102 -11.50 -8.88 6.13
C THR A 102 -12.22 -9.53 4.93
N PRO A 103 -13.30 -8.95 4.35
CA PRO A 103 -13.96 -9.52 3.16
C PRO A 103 -13.05 -9.67 1.94
N TYR A 104 -12.00 -8.85 1.88
CA TYR A 104 -11.03 -8.82 0.78
C TYR A 104 -9.78 -9.66 1.07
N HIS A 105 -9.74 -10.39 2.20
CA HIS A 105 -8.60 -11.19 2.65
C HIS A 105 -7.30 -10.39 2.83
N ILE A 106 -7.41 -9.07 3.00
CA ILE A 106 -6.26 -8.18 3.20
C ILE A 106 -5.91 -8.17 4.69
N ARG A 107 -4.65 -8.45 5.02
CA ARG A 107 -4.14 -8.35 6.38
C ARG A 107 -3.61 -6.95 6.64
N LEU A 108 -3.97 -6.37 7.79
CA LEU A 108 -3.40 -5.11 8.25
C LEU A 108 -2.15 -5.37 9.10
N GLU A 109 -1.03 -4.80 8.70
CA GLU A 109 0.24 -4.82 9.43
C GLU A 109 0.60 -3.40 9.87
N ILE A 110 0.93 -3.22 11.15
CA ILE A 110 1.32 -1.92 11.70
C ILE A 110 2.85 -1.86 11.73
N VAL A 111 3.41 -0.80 11.15
CA VAL A 111 4.86 -0.59 11.08
C VAL A 111 5.21 0.70 11.83
N PRO A 112 5.86 0.62 13.00
CA PRO A 112 6.28 1.80 13.75
C PRO A 112 7.52 2.44 13.12
N TYR A 113 7.54 3.77 13.10
CA TYR A 113 8.66 4.59 12.63
C TYR A 113 9.11 5.56 13.74
N VAL A 114 10.41 5.82 13.78
CA VAL A 114 11.06 6.69 14.77
C VAL A 114 10.79 8.18 14.53
N SER A 115 10.44 8.58 13.31
CA SER A 115 10.19 9.98 12.96
C SER A 115 9.20 10.12 11.81
N LEU A 116 8.57 11.30 11.73
CA LEU A 116 7.69 11.65 10.62
C LEU A 116 8.43 11.61 9.27
N GLN A 117 9.70 12.03 9.24
CA GLN A 117 10.50 12.00 8.02
C GLN A 117 10.76 10.58 7.53
N ALA A 118 11.08 9.64 8.43
CA ALA A 118 11.27 8.23 8.07
C ALA A 118 9.96 7.60 7.54
N LEU A 119 8.83 7.97 8.15
CA LEU A 119 7.49 7.55 7.75
C LEU A 119 7.09 8.10 6.37
N GLU A 120 7.34 9.38 6.11
CA GLU A 120 7.11 10.00 4.81
C GLU A 120 8.01 9.41 3.73
N HIS A 121 9.29 9.20 4.04
CA HIS A 121 10.23 8.54 3.14
C HIS A 121 9.75 7.13 2.78
N ALA A 122 9.31 6.33 3.77
CA ALA A 122 8.75 5.01 3.53
C ALA A 122 7.47 5.04 2.67
N LEU A 123 6.65 6.08 2.79
CA LEU A 123 5.47 6.28 1.94
C LEU A 123 5.85 6.59 0.49
N VAL A 124 6.88 7.43 0.28
CA VAL A 124 7.43 7.78 -1.04
C VAL A 124 8.09 6.56 -1.70
N GLU A 125 8.89 5.82 -0.95
CA GLU A 125 9.57 4.59 -1.39
C GLU A 125 8.60 3.39 -1.54
N LYS A 126 7.31 3.58 -1.23
CA LYS A 126 6.25 2.57 -1.36
C LYS A 126 6.45 1.35 -0.45
N GLU A 127 7.24 1.48 0.61
CA GLU A 127 7.39 0.44 1.62
C GLU A 127 6.10 0.24 2.42
N ILE A 128 5.35 1.34 2.61
CA ILE A 128 4.05 1.34 3.27
C ILE A 128 2.94 1.78 2.30
N HIS A 129 1.71 1.38 2.64
CA HIS A 129 0.53 1.60 1.81
C HIS A 129 -0.33 2.76 2.33
N ALA A 130 -0.28 2.97 3.64
CA ALA A 130 -0.98 4.04 4.31
C ALA A 130 -0.19 4.54 5.53
N VAL A 131 -0.54 5.73 5.98
CA VAL A 131 0.01 6.39 7.16
C VAL A 131 -1.14 6.86 8.05
N CYS A 132 -1.05 6.61 9.35
CA CYS A 132 -1.95 7.21 10.34
C CYS A 132 -1.20 8.27 11.14
N LEU A 133 -1.79 9.47 11.27
CA LEU A 133 -1.27 10.57 12.06
C LEU A 133 -2.37 11.11 12.98
N PRO A 134 -2.04 11.57 14.20
CA PRO A 134 -2.96 12.36 15.00
C PRO A 134 -3.37 13.64 14.24
N TYR A 135 -4.61 14.08 14.44
CA TYR A 135 -5.10 15.32 13.84
C TYR A 135 -4.22 16.53 14.24
N GLY A 136 -3.88 17.38 13.28
CA GLY A 136 -3.05 18.58 13.51
C GLY A 136 -1.52 18.38 13.46
N CYS A 137 -1.03 17.17 13.18
CA CYS A 137 0.40 16.88 13.06
C CYS A 137 0.98 16.93 11.64
N ASP A 138 0.13 17.08 10.63
CA ASP A 138 0.53 17.22 9.23
C ASP A 138 0.58 18.71 8.83
N SER A 139 1.63 19.11 8.11
CA SER A 139 1.81 20.48 7.61
C SER A 139 0.75 20.89 6.58
N VAL A 140 0.11 19.91 5.93
CA VAL A 140 -0.89 20.12 4.88
C VAL A 140 -2.26 20.53 5.45
N THR A 141 -2.60 20.12 6.67
CA THR A 141 -3.91 20.37 7.30
C THR A 141 -3.88 21.58 8.23
N ARG A 142 -3.09 22.62 7.91
CA ARG A 142 -3.06 23.88 8.68
C ARG A 142 -4.25 24.82 8.39
N SER A 143 -5.18 24.41 7.53
CA SER A 143 -6.39 25.18 7.21
C SER A 143 -7.62 24.30 7.16
N ALA A 144 -8.14 23.94 8.33
CA ALA A 144 -9.57 23.76 8.51
C ALA A 144 -9.93 24.40 9.84
N ILE A 145 -10.87 25.34 9.76
CA ILE A 145 -11.34 26.19 10.84
C ILE A 145 -11.84 25.32 11.99
N ALA A 146 -11.43 25.66 13.21
CA ALA A 146 -11.90 25.02 14.43
C ALA A 146 -13.41 25.20 14.59
N GLU A 147 -14.16 24.10 14.56
CA GLU A 147 -15.55 24.00 14.98
C GLU A 147 -15.65 22.99 16.15
N PRO A 148 -16.51 23.22 17.17
CA PRO A 148 -16.26 22.68 18.52
C PRO A 148 -16.86 21.30 18.82
N HIS A 149 -17.41 20.57 17.85
CA HIS A 149 -18.04 19.26 18.12
C HIS A 149 -17.78 18.27 16.95
N GLY A 150 -16.97 17.24 17.19
CA GLY A 150 -16.83 16.09 16.27
C GLY A 150 -15.58 16.04 15.38
N VAL A 151 -14.48 16.71 15.74
CA VAL A 151 -13.23 16.61 14.98
C VAL A 151 -12.65 15.19 15.12
N PRO A 152 -12.36 14.48 14.02
CA PRO A 152 -11.79 13.13 14.08
C PRO A 152 -10.39 13.17 14.70
N ALA A 153 -10.12 12.24 15.61
CA ALA A 153 -8.86 12.17 16.35
C ALA A 153 -7.66 11.84 15.45
N TYR A 154 -7.90 11.14 14.34
CA TYR A 154 -6.87 10.63 13.45
C TYR A 154 -7.05 11.09 12.00
N HIS A 155 -5.95 11.04 11.26
CA HIS A 155 -5.89 11.29 9.84
C HIS A 155 -5.19 10.11 9.15
N LEU A 156 -5.91 9.42 8.27
CA LEU A 156 -5.45 8.25 7.55
C LEU A 156 -5.21 8.61 6.08
N ARG A 157 -3.93 8.62 5.69
CA ARG A 157 -3.49 8.88 4.32
C ARG A 157 -3.21 7.55 3.61
N VAL A 158 -3.96 7.24 2.56
CA VAL A 158 -3.81 5.99 1.79
C VAL A 158 -3.31 6.29 0.39
N ARG A 159 -2.22 5.64 -0.03
CA ARG A 159 -1.63 5.85 -1.37
C ARG A 159 -2.30 5.02 -2.45
N VAL A 160 -2.68 3.78 -2.12
CA VAL A 160 -3.26 2.83 -3.07
C VAL A 160 -4.76 3.11 -3.21
N GLN A 161 -5.18 3.51 -4.41
CA GLN A 161 -6.58 3.87 -4.70
C GLN A 161 -7.56 2.76 -4.28
N ARG A 162 -7.27 1.50 -4.61
CA ARG A 162 -8.16 0.39 -4.26
C ARG A 162 -8.31 0.21 -2.75
N LEU A 163 -7.25 0.42 -1.97
CA LEU A 163 -7.31 0.37 -0.51
C LEU A 163 -8.10 1.57 0.03
N TYR A 164 -7.93 2.76 -0.55
CA TYR A 164 -8.71 3.94 -0.20
C TYR A 164 -10.22 3.69 -0.40
N GLU A 165 -10.62 3.16 -1.55
CA GLU A 165 -12.02 2.82 -1.85
C GLU A 165 -12.60 1.81 -0.84
N ILE A 166 -11.85 0.75 -0.53
CA ILE A 166 -12.27 -0.29 0.44
C ILE A 166 -12.48 0.29 1.83
N VAL A 167 -11.57 1.18 2.27
CA VAL A 167 -11.64 1.79 3.59
C VAL A 167 -12.72 2.89 3.64
N GLN A 168 -12.95 3.61 2.53
CA GLN A 168 -13.96 4.66 2.43
C GLN A 168 -15.39 4.11 2.37
N SER A 169 -15.63 2.93 1.77
CA SER A 169 -16.97 2.42 1.45
C SER A 169 -17.89 2.18 2.65
N GLY A 170 -17.44 2.42 3.88
CA GLY A 170 -18.26 2.29 5.09
C GLY A 170 -18.12 3.41 6.12
N GLY A 171 -17.36 4.48 5.81
CA GLY A 171 -17.07 5.58 6.74
C GLY A 171 -16.21 5.17 7.95
N ILE A 172 -15.34 6.06 8.41
CA ILE A 172 -14.62 5.91 9.68
C ILE A 172 -14.90 7.17 10.50
N SER A 173 -15.62 7.03 11.61
CA SER A 173 -16.00 8.18 12.45
C SER A 173 -14.80 8.77 13.20
N GLU A 174 -13.78 7.97 13.46
CA GLU A 174 -12.60 8.34 14.26
C GLU A 174 -11.44 8.91 13.42
N ALA A 175 -11.51 8.80 12.08
CA ALA A 175 -10.43 9.21 11.20
C ALA A 175 -10.89 9.92 9.93
N THR A 176 -10.21 11.01 9.57
CA THR A 176 -10.33 11.60 8.23
C THR A 176 -9.55 10.77 7.23
N LEU A 177 -10.16 10.43 6.10
CA LEU A 177 -9.51 9.71 5.00
C LEU A 177 -9.02 10.68 3.93
N GLN A 178 -7.73 10.64 3.61
CA GLN A 178 -7.15 11.38 2.49
C GLN A 178 -6.46 10.44 1.51
N TRP A 179 -6.76 10.61 0.23
CA TRP A 179 -6.00 9.95 -0.83
C TRP A 179 -4.67 10.68 -1.03
N ALA A 180 -3.56 9.99 -0.76
CA ALA A 180 -2.23 10.45 -1.11
C ALA A 180 -1.97 10.07 -2.58
N ALA A 181 -2.45 10.88 -3.51
CA ALA A 181 -2.04 10.75 -4.91
C ALA A 181 -0.50 10.83 -4.96
N SER A 182 0.13 9.88 -5.64
CA SER A 182 1.59 9.89 -5.87
C SER A 182 2.00 11.29 -6.31
N PRO A 183 3.07 11.90 -5.76
CA PRO A 183 3.56 13.16 -6.29
C PRO A 183 3.81 12.92 -7.78
N ALA A 184 3.07 13.64 -8.62
CA ALA A 184 3.30 13.63 -10.04
C ALA A 184 4.78 13.98 -10.24
N LYS A 185 5.49 13.17 -11.03
CA LYS A 185 6.83 13.51 -11.49
C LYS A 185 6.76 14.96 -11.98
N PRO A 186 7.60 15.90 -11.50
CA PRO A 186 7.54 17.27 -11.98
C PRO A 186 7.74 17.22 -13.48
N THR A 187 6.70 17.55 -14.24
CA THR A 187 6.80 17.76 -15.68
C THR A 187 7.82 18.86 -15.84
N THR A 188 9.02 18.48 -16.31
CA THR A 188 10.04 19.42 -16.74
C THR A 188 9.38 20.28 -17.82
N ILE A 189 8.94 21.48 -17.45
CA ILE A 189 8.52 22.48 -18.42
C ILE A 189 9.81 22.86 -19.13
N GLY A 190 9.93 22.30 -20.34
CA GLY A 190 11.01 22.58 -21.26
C GLY A 190 11.11 24.07 -21.50
N THR A 191 12.34 24.55 -21.32
CA THR A 191 12.83 25.83 -21.79
C THR A 191 12.65 25.90 -23.31
N GLU A 192 11.89 26.87 -23.81
CA GLU A 192 12.07 27.39 -25.17
C GLU A 192 12.30 28.91 -25.11
N PRO A 193 13.31 29.43 -25.83
CA PRO A 193 13.63 30.85 -25.84
C PRO A 193 12.83 31.60 -26.92
N ASN A 194 12.48 32.85 -26.58
CA ASN A 194 12.52 34.05 -27.43
C ASN A 194 11.94 34.00 -28.86
N THR A 195 10.93 34.84 -29.13
CA THR A 195 10.95 35.88 -30.19
C THR A 195 9.70 36.75 -30.03
N GLN A 196 9.86 37.97 -29.49
CA GLN A 196 8.86 39.04 -29.62
C GLN A 196 9.22 39.88 -30.85
N GLU A 197 8.48 39.69 -31.93
CA GLU A 197 8.42 40.66 -33.04
C GLU A 197 7.46 41.80 -32.67
N VAL A 198 7.97 43.02 -32.77
CA VAL A 198 7.23 44.28 -32.76
C VAL A 198 6.57 44.46 -34.13
N PRO A 199 5.33 44.97 -34.21
CA PRO A 199 5.16 46.08 -35.15
C PRO A 199 4.22 47.20 -34.67
N SER A 200 4.73 48.41 -34.94
CA SER A 200 4.07 49.66 -35.39
C SER A 200 3.04 50.34 -34.48
#